data_AF-A0ABD0VAS1-F1
#
_entry.id   AF-A0ABD0VAS1-F1
#
_cell.length_a   1.000
_cell.length_b   1.000
_cell.length_c   1.000
_cell.angle_alpha   90.00
_cell.angle_beta   90.00
_cell.angle_gamma   90.00
#
_symmetry.space_group_name_H-M   'P 1'
#
loop_
_entity.id
_entity.type
_entity.pdbx_description
1 polymer ?
#
loop_
_entity_poly.entity_id
_entity_poly.type
_entity_poly.pdbx_seq_one_letter_code
_entity_poly.pdbx_strand_id
1 'polypeptide(L)'
;MGSLESTGETSLGFTKIEIAVESLRRSDIFHVVKEVLGFILYMHQQIPTVLQHLEHEFDGLKKDYKQLEVSYSAQLESKERKACRKTNMRKIEVKSAIKKLEKLINSISTLFSALQEAIDGIPGFQGVTFLLGGSLARPQHVYEIFFSHFKIISDSANLNAKSKVAENLSRKAVRALVSNGAGSSSFSGPTKLFLLIKSPCSFKSPLHFLPKRDFRYNRKVVPIKLHIKYKVGDQTVNCLHCNPDQTNPSSSADTAVNDMIWYQCRHIVRGLAVKSQETEF
;
A
#
# COMPACT_ATOMS: atom_id res chain seq x y z
N MET A 1 30.49 15.88 -40.53
CA MET A 1 29.64 16.97 -39.99
C MET A 1 28.19 16.57 -40.23
N GLY A 2 27.30 16.40 -39.27
CA GLY A 2 27.38 16.48 -37.82
C GLY A 2 26.26 15.63 -37.24
N SER A 3 26.60 14.88 -36.19
CA SER A 3 25.69 14.13 -35.33
C SER A 3 24.70 15.10 -34.69
N LEU A 4 23.39 14.86 -34.79
CA LEU A 4 22.42 15.50 -33.91
C LEU A 4 22.02 14.47 -32.87
N GLU A 5 22.62 14.62 -31.71
CA GLU A 5 22.42 13.82 -30.52
C GLU A 5 20.94 13.88 -30.13
N SER A 6 20.26 12.74 -30.25
CA SER A 6 19.06 12.47 -29.48
C SER A 6 19.47 12.45 -28.02
N THR A 7 19.30 13.57 -27.34
CA THR A 7 19.51 13.70 -25.90
C THR A 7 18.49 12.79 -25.22
N GLY A 8 18.91 11.55 -24.99
CA GLY A 8 18.16 10.57 -24.23
C GLY A 8 17.97 11.07 -22.81
N GLU A 9 16.74 11.41 -22.46
CA GLU A 9 16.28 11.15 -21.11
C GLU A 9 16.37 9.62 -20.93
N THR A 10 17.49 9.16 -20.37
CA THR A 10 17.60 7.82 -19.82
C THR A 10 16.40 7.60 -18.90
N SER A 11 15.40 6.88 -19.38
CA SER A 11 14.23 6.52 -18.59
C SER A 11 14.72 5.63 -17.45
N LEU A 12 14.99 6.22 -16.28
CA LEU A 12 15.04 5.48 -15.03
C LEU A 12 13.79 4.60 -15.05
N GLY A 13 13.93 3.27 -14.92
CA GLY A 13 12.90 2.25 -15.18
C GLY A 13 11.61 2.36 -14.36
N PHE A 14 10.92 3.47 -14.49
CA PHE A 14 9.66 3.84 -13.89
C PHE A 14 8.56 3.65 -14.93
N THR A 15 7.48 3.00 -14.52
CA THR A 15 6.23 3.08 -15.26
C THR A 15 5.51 4.36 -14.88
N LYS A 16 5.45 5.30 -15.82
CA LYS A 16 4.78 6.59 -15.66
C LYS A 16 3.27 6.40 -15.76
N ILE A 17 2.52 6.94 -14.79
CA ILE A 17 1.06 6.96 -14.77
C ILE A 17 0.63 8.42 -14.76
N GLU A 18 -0.02 8.85 -15.83
CA GLU A 18 -0.48 10.23 -16.01
C GLU A 18 -1.98 10.37 -15.75
N ILE A 19 -2.35 11.46 -15.07
CA ILE A 19 -3.74 11.87 -14.85
C ILE A 19 -3.94 13.36 -15.14
N ALA A 20 -5.12 13.73 -15.64
CA ALA A 20 -5.48 15.11 -15.94
C ALA A 20 -6.00 15.89 -14.70
N VAL A 21 -5.56 15.51 -13.50
CA VAL A 21 -5.97 16.15 -12.24
C VAL A 21 -4.73 16.75 -11.60
N GLU A 22 -4.70 18.07 -11.42
CA GLU A 22 -3.54 18.82 -10.90
C GLU A 22 -3.36 18.67 -9.38
N SER A 23 -4.44 18.33 -8.67
CA SER A 23 -4.44 18.20 -7.22
C SER A 23 -4.90 16.82 -6.75
N LEU A 24 -4.22 16.27 -5.74
CA LEU A 24 -4.63 15.04 -5.07
C LEU A 24 -4.93 15.34 -3.61
N ARG A 25 -5.99 14.75 -3.07
CA ARG A 25 -6.23 14.78 -1.64
C ARG A 25 -5.42 13.68 -0.96
N ARG A 26 -5.10 13.86 0.32
CA ARG A 26 -4.39 12.85 1.12
C ARG A 26 -5.13 11.50 1.14
N SER A 27 -6.46 11.53 1.23
CA SER A 27 -7.35 10.36 1.11
C SER A 27 -7.20 9.64 -0.22
N ASP A 28 -7.00 10.37 -1.32
CA ASP A 28 -6.81 9.76 -2.63
C ASP A 28 -5.49 8.97 -2.68
N ILE A 29 -4.41 9.54 -2.14
CA ILE A 29 -3.11 8.87 -2.00
C ILE A 29 -3.26 7.62 -1.13
N PHE A 30 -3.89 7.75 0.03
CA PHE A 30 -4.11 6.64 0.95
C PHE A 30 -4.88 5.49 0.29
N HIS A 31 -5.98 5.78 -0.42
CA HIS A 31 -6.77 4.77 -1.11
C HIS A 31 -6.02 4.06 -2.24
N VAL A 32 -5.20 4.79 -3.00
CA VAL A 32 -4.33 4.19 -4.04
C VAL A 32 -3.33 3.24 -3.39
N VAL A 33 -2.66 3.67 -2.32
CA VAL A 33 -1.68 2.85 -1.62
C VAL A 33 -2.35 1.63 -0.95
N LYS A 34 -3.55 1.79 -0.37
CA LYS A 34 -4.35 0.69 0.19
C LYS A 34 -4.68 -0.36 -0.88
N GLU A 35 -5.14 0.06 -2.05
CA GLU A 35 -5.47 -0.86 -3.14
C GLU A 35 -4.24 -1.60 -3.67
N VAL A 36 -3.11 -0.88 -3.84
CA VAL A 36 -1.86 -1.49 -4.28
C VAL A 36 -1.34 -2.50 -3.26
N LEU A 37 -1.40 -2.21 -1.96
CA LEU A 37 -1.01 -3.17 -0.92
C LEU A 37 -1.90 -4.42 -0.97
N GLY A 38 -3.23 -4.24 -1.07
CA GLY A 38 -4.17 -5.35 -1.18
C GLY A 38 -3.88 -6.24 -2.40
N PHE A 39 -3.59 -5.62 -3.54
CA PHE A 39 -3.16 -6.30 -4.75
C PHE A 39 -1.84 -7.06 -4.56
N ILE A 40 -0.81 -6.43 -3.98
CA ILE A 40 0.50 -7.08 -3.73
C ILE A 40 0.31 -8.32 -2.83
N LEU A 41 -0.46 -8.20 -1.75
CA LEU A 41 -0.73 -9.33 -0.85
C LEU A 41 -1.45 -10.47 -1.58
N TYR A 42 -2.45 -10.14 -2.40
CA TYR A 42 -3.22 -11.14 -3.14
C TYR A 42 -2.38 -11.83 -4.22
N MET A 43 -1.68 -11.06 -5.05
CA MET A 43 -0.88 -11.60 -6.16
C MET A 43 0.27 -12.48 -5.68
N HIS A 44 0.86 -12.16 -4.53
CA HIS A 44 1.89 -13.00 -3.91
C HIS A 44 1.34 -14.09 -3.00
N GLN A 45 0.03 -14.36 -3.05
CA GLN A 45 -0.65 -15.41 -2.28
C GLN A 45 -0.41 -15.29 -0.76
N GLN A 46 -0.23 -14.06 -0.27
CA GLN A 46 -0.12 -13.77 1.15
C GLN A 46 -1.50 -13.71 1.81
N ILE A 47 -2.53 -13.49 1.01
CA ILE A 47 -3.95 -13.59 1.38
C ILE A 47 -4.68 -14.46 0.35
N PRO A 48 -5.69 -15.23 0.75
CA PRO A 48 -6.38 -16.19 -0.14
C PRO A 48 -7.35 -15.51 -1.11
N THR A 49 -7.85 -14.34 -0.77
CA THR A 49 -8.82 -13.56 -1.55
C THR A 49 -8.45 -12.08 -1.52
N VAL A 50 -9.03 -11.28 -2.41
CA VAL A 50 -8.80 -9.84 -2.40
C VAL A 50 -9.21 -9.23 -1.05
N LEU A 51 -8.45 -8.23 -0.58
CA LEU A 51 -8.54 -7.71 0.78
C LEU A 51 -9.96 -7.33 1.22
N GLN A 52 -10.75 -6.71 0.33
CA GLN A 52 -12.13 -6.33 0.63
C GLN A 52 -13.03 -7.53 0.95
N HIS A 53 -12.86 -8.65 0.23
CA HIS A 53 -13.63 -9.87 0.50
C HIS A 53 -13.22 -10.47 1.84
N LEU A 54 -11.92 -10.41 2.17
CA LEU A 54 -11.39 -10.90 3.44
C LEU A 54 -11.89 -10.07 4.64
N GLU A 55 -11.94 -8.74 4.49
CA GLU A 55 -12.53 -7.82 5.48
C GLU A 55 -14.01 -8.19 5.71
N HIS A 56 -14.78 -8.41 4.63
CA HIS A 56 -16.19 -8.80 4.70
C HIS A 56 -16.40 -10.19 5.32
N GLU A 57 -15.58 -11.18 4.95
CA GLU A 57 -15.61 -12.54 5.52
C GLU A 57 -15.37 -12.48 7.03
N PHE A 58 -14.37 -11.71 7.46
CA PHE A 58 -14.04 -11.55 8.87
C PHE A 58 -15.19 -10.93 9.67
N ASP A 59 -15.85 -9.91 9.14
CA ASP A 59 -17.02 -9.30 9.74
C ASP A 59 -18.22 -10.25 9.78
N GLY A 60 -18.42 -11.03 8.72
CA GLY A 60 -19.42 -12.10 8.66
C GLY A 60 -19.19 -13.14 9.76
N LEU A 61 -17.98 -13.66 9.88
CA LEU A 61 -17.62 -14.63 10.93
C LEU A 61 -17.87 -14.08 12.34
N LYS A 62 -17.56 -12.81 12.59
CA LYS A 62 -17.85 -12.16 13.88
C LYS A 62 -19.34 -12.07 14.16
N LYS A 63 -20.18 -11.77 13.15
CA LYS A 63 -21.64 -11.75 13.28
C LYS A 63 -22.19 -13.15 13.54
N ASP A 64 -21.74 -14.13 12.76
CA ASP A 64 -22.11 -15.54 12.91
C ASP A 64 -21.77 -16.07 14.30
N TYR A 65 -20.57 -15.76 14.81
CA TYR A 65 -20.17 -16.14 16.15
C TYR A 65 -21.12 -15.58 17.21
N LYS A 66 -21.44 -14.28 17.14
CA LYS A 66 -22.40 -13.65 18.07
C LYS A 66 -23.78 -14.31 18.00
N GLN A 67 -24.27 -14.63 16.80
CA GLN A 67 -25.54 -15.33 16.63
C GLN A 67 -25.50 -16.73 17.23
N LEU A 68 -24.42 -17.49 17.01
CA LEU A 68 -24.22 -18.81 17.60
C LEU A 68 -24.13 -18.76 19.13
N GLU A 69 -23.60 -17.70 19.72
CA GLU A 69 -23.61 -17.52 21.18
C GLU A 69 -25.03 -17.38 21.71
N VAL A 70 -25.87 -16.58 21.05
CA VAL A 70 -27.29 -16.42 21.43
C VAL A 70 -28.05 -17.74 21.27
N SER A 71 -27.91 -18.41 20.12
CA SER A 71 -28.58 -19.70 19.86
C SER A 71 -28.12 -20.79 20.83
N TYR A 72 -26.83 -20.83 21.17
CA TYR A 72 -26.30 -21.80 22.13
C TYR A 72 -26.90 -21.60 23.52
N SER A 73 -27.00 -20.36 24.01
CA SER A 73 -27.62 -20.04 25.31
C SER A 73 -29.10 -20.44 25.35
N ALA A 74 -29.87 -20.10 24.32
CA ALA A 74 -31.30 -20.46 24.23
C ALA A 74 -31.52 -21.98 24.22
N GLN A 75 -30.69 -22.74 23.49
CA GLN A 75 -30.74 -24.21 23.44
C GLN A 75 -30.33 -24.87 24.77
N LEU A 76 -29.52 -24.18 25.56
CA LEU A 76 -29.11 -24.64 26.89
C LEU A 76 -30.27 -24.53 27.88
N GLU A 77 -31.04 -23.44 27.79
CA GLU A 77 -32.27 -23.20 28.57
C GLU A 77 -33.39 -24.19 28.18
N SER A 78 -33.57 -24.47 26.89
CA SER A 78 -34.60 -25.41 26.41
C SER A 78 -34.27 -26.90 26.61
N LYS A 79 -33.10 -27.23 27.18
CA LYS A 79 -32.59 -28.60 27.42
C LYS A 79 -32.43 -29.45 26.14
N GLU A 80 -32.27 -28.83 24.97
CA GLU A 80 -32.08 -29.51 23.68
C GLU A 80 -30.63 -30.02 23.48
N ARG A 81 -30.24 -31.07 24.20
CA ARG A 81 -28.85 -31.56 24.27
C ARG A 81 -28.20 -31.84 22.90
N LYS A 82 -28.94 -32.40 21.93
CA LYS A 82 -28.40 -32.70 20.58
C LYS A 82 -28.15 -31.42 19.77
N ALA A 83 -29.07 -30.47 19.78
CA ALA A 83 -28.92 -29.19 19.10
C ALA A 83 -27.78 -28.36 19.72
N CYS A 84 -27.72 -28.33 21.06
CA CYS A 84 -26.67 -27.67 21.83
C CYS A 84 -25.26 -28.14 21.43
N ARG A 85 -25.05 -29.46 21.30
CA ARG A 85 -23.76 -30.03 20.85
C ARG A 85 -23.39 -29.58 19.43
N LYS A 86 -24.34 -29.62 18.48
CA LYS A 86 -24.11 -29.20 17.09
C LYS A 86 -23.73 -27.71 17.03
N THR A 87 -24.48 -26.85 17.73
CA THR A 87 -24.21 -25.41 17.79
C THR A 87 -22.85 -25.11 18.42
N ASN A 88 -22.47 -25.83 19.48
CA ASN A 88 -21.16 -25.66 20.12
C ASN A 88 -20.00 -26.04 19.20
N MET A 89 -20.12 -27.15 18.45
CA MET A 89 -19.11 -27.54 17.47
C MET A 89 -18.93 -26.46 16.41
N ARG A 90 -20.03 -25.93 15.85
CA ARG A 90 -19.97 -24.84 14.88
C ARG A 90 -19.36 -23.56 15.47
N LYS A 91 -19.70 -23.23 16.72
CA LYS A 91 -19.11 -22.10 17.44
C LYS A 91 -17.58 -22.21 17.55
N ILE A 92 -17.06 -23.41 17.84
CA ILE A 92 -15.61 -23.66 17.92
C ILE A 92 -14.93 -23.48 16.56
N GLU A 93 -15.53 -23.99 15.49
CA GLU A 93 -15.03 -23.82 14.11
C GLU A 93 -14.94 -22.34 13.73
N VAL A 94 -16.03 -21.59 13.91
CA VAL A 94 -16.10 -20.16 13.59
C VAL A 94 -15.09 -19.37 14.44
N LYS A 95 -14.98 -19.68 15.74
CA LYS A 95 -13.98 -19.05 16.61
C LYS A 95 -12.55 -19.29 16.15
N SER A 96 -12.25 -20.50 15.66
CA SER A 96 -10.95 -20.83 15.08
C SER A 96 -10.68 -20.04 13.80
N ALA A 97 -11.67 -19.93 12.92
CA ALA A 97 -11.58 -19.12 11.69
C ALA A 97 -11.34 -17.64 11.99
N ILE A 98 -12.07 -17.05 12.94
CA ILE A 98 -11.85 -15.67 13.41
C ILE A 98 -10.41 -15.49 13.87
N LYS A 99 -9.91 -16.36 14.76
CA LYS A 99 -8.53 -16.26 15.29
C LYS A 99 -7.47 -16.33 14.19
N LYS A 100 -7.70 -17.10 13.12
CA LYS A 100 -6.79 -17.20 11.97
C LYS A 100 -6.71 -15.87 11.20
N LEU A 101 -7.86 -15.25 10.92
CA LEU A 101 -7.92 -13.99 10.16
C LEU A 101 -7.57 -12.76 11.01
N GLU A 102 -7.89 -12.78 12.30
CA GLU A 102 -7.77 -11.64 13.20
C GLU A 102 -6.36 -11.05 13.23
N LYS A 103 -5.32 -11.89 13.32
CA LYS A 103 -3.93 -11.41 13.34
C LYS A 103 -3.57 -10.67 12.05
N LEU A 104 -3.99 -11.21 10.91
CA LEU A 104 -3.72 -10.60 9.61
C LEU A 104 -4.49 -9.28 9.48
N ILE A 105 -5.81 -9.30 9.67
CA ILE A 105 -6.67 -8.12 9.54
C ILE A 105 -6.20 -7.01 10.49
N ASN A 106 -5.91 -7.34 11.75
CA ASN A 106 -5.40 -6.35 12.70
C ASN A 106 -4.05 -5.78 12.25
N SER A 107 -3.12 -6.61 11.75
CA SER A 107 -1.82 -6.12 11.26
C SER A 107 -1.94 -5.21 10.03
N ILE A 108 -2.89 -5.50 9.14
CA ILE A 108 -3.17 -4.66 7.96
C ILE A 108 -3.81 -3.34 8.41
N SER A 109 -4.80 -3.40 9.31
CA SER A 109 -5.47 -2.22 9.85
C SER A 109 -4.51 -1.29 10.58
N THR A 110 -3.62 -1.82 11.44
CA THR A 110 -2.63 -0.97 12.14
C THR A 110 -1.58 -0.40 11.18
N LEU A 111 -1.19 -1.14 10.15
CA LEU A 111 -0.31 -0.62 9.09
C LEU A 111 -1.00 0.52 8.34
N PHE A 112 -2.29 0.39 8.00
CA PHE A 112 -3.05 1.45 7.34
C PHE A 112 -3.24 2.68 8.24
N SER A 113 -3.53 2.52 9.52
CA SER A 113 -3.59 3.65 10.45
C SER A 113 -2.26 4.40 10.50
N ALA A 114 -1.14 3.67 10.60
CA ALA A 114 0.19 4.28 10.58
C ALA A 114 0.51 4.97 9.24
N LEU A 115 0.09 4.38 8.12
CA LEU A 115 0.24 4.99 6.79
C LEU A 115 -0.58 6.28 6.67
N GLN A 116 -1.82 6.29 7.14
CA GLN A 116 -2.68 7.47 7.14
C GLN A 116 -2.02 8.60 7.94
N GLU A 117 -1.57 8.32 9.16
CA GLU A 117 -0.84 9.27 10.00
C GLU A 117 0.43 9.82 9.30
N ALA A 118 1.15 8.97 8.57
CA ALA A 118 2.34 9.40 7.83
C ALA A 118 2.00 10.32 6.64
N ILE A 119 0.93 10.02 5.89
CA ILE A 119 0.46 10.85 4.77
C ILE A 119 -0.03 12.22 5.29
N ASP A 120 -0.72 12.23 6.44
CA ASP A 120 -1.22 13.45 7.07
C ASP A 120 -0.10 14.28 7.70
N GLY A 121 0.88 13.62 8.31
CA GLY A 121 1.96 14.26 9.06
C GLY A 121 3.15 14.74 8.22
N ILE A 122 3.38 14.20 7.01
CA ILE A 122 4.52 14.58 6.15
C ILE A 122 4.11 15.67 5.15
N PRO A 123 4.64 16.90 5.27
CA PRO A 123 4.52 17.88 4.20
C PRO A 123 5.22 17.36 2.94
N GLY A 124 4.52 17.35 1.81
CA GLY A 124 5.10 16.89 0.54
C GLY A 124 5.38 15.38 0.48
N PHE A 125 4.52 14.56 1.09
CA PHE A 125 4.59 13.10 1.01
C PHE A 125 4.86 12.61 -0.43
N GLN A 126 6.02 11.96 -0.64
CA GLN A 126 6.49 11.60 -1.97
C GLN A 126 6.08 10.20 -2.41
N GLY A 127 5.74 9.31 -1.48
CA GLY A 127 5.43 7.92 -1.82
C GLY A 127 5.79 6.89 -0.77
N VAL A 128 5.62 5.63 -1.17
CA VAL A 128 5.85 4.45 -0.33
C VAL A 128 6.72 3.43 -1.05
N THR A 129 7.35 2.56 -0.28
CA THR A 129 8.01 1.36 -0.77
C THR A 129 7.54 0.16 0.02
N PHE A 130 7.03 -0.85 -0.69
CA PHE A 130 6.71 -2.15 -0.13
C PHE A 130 7.81 -3.15 -0.43
N LEU A 131 8.27 -3.84 0.60
CA LEU A 131 9.23 -4.94 0.49
C LEU A 131 8.55 -6.21 0.95
N LEU A 132 8.50 -7.21 0.08
CA LEU A 132 7.98 -8.53 0.42
C LEU A 132 9.14 -9.53 0.50
N GLY A 133 9.25 -10.26 1.61
CA GLY A 133 10.26 -11.31 1.79
C GLY A 133 10.54 -11.67 3.25
N GLY A 134 11.66 -12.34 3.50
CA GLY A 134 12.05 -12.75 4.86
C GLY A 134 12.60 -11.59 5.72
N SER A 135 13.23 -10.61 5.08
CA SER A 135 13.88 -9.47 5.75
C SER A 135 13.94 -8.24 4.83
N LEU A 136 14.11 -7.08 5.44
CA LEU A 136 14.33 -5.81 4.73
C LEU A 136 15.59 -5.77 3.87
N ALA A 137 16.68 -6.40 4.33
CA ALA A 137 17.95 -6.39 3.60
C ALA A 137 17.93 -7.32 2.38
N ARG A 138 17.08 -8.35 2.41
CA ARG A 138 16.95 -9.37 1.35
C ARG A 138 15.47 -9.59 1.02
N PRO A 139 14.79 -8.60 0.43
CA PRO A 139 13.45 -8.80 -0.09
C PRO A 139 13.47 -9.78 -1.26
N GLN A 140 12.34 -10.38 -1.55
CA GLN A 140 12.10 -11.12 -2.79
C GLN A 140 11.50 -10.19 -3.84
N HIS A 141 10.60 -9.28 -3.42
CA HIS A 141 9.95 -8.31 -4.28
C HIS A 141 9.99 -6.92 -3.66
N VAL A 142 10.18 -5.91 -4.50
CA VAL A 142 10.18 -4.50 -4.11
C VAL A 142 9.25 -3.73 -5.04
N TYR A 143 8.35 -2.98 -4.43
CA TYR A 143 7.40 -2.10 -5.12
C TYR A 143 7.58 -0.68 -4.63
N GLU A 144 7.90 0.23 -5.53
CA GLU A 144 8.08 1.65 -5.21
C GLU A 144 6.98 2.45 -5.90
N ILE A 145 6.28 3.30 -5.15
CA ILE A 145 5.16 4.12 -5.67
C ILE A 145 5.47 5.56 -5.30
N PHE A 146 5.63 6.40 -6.31
CA PHE A 146 5.94 7.82 -6.14
C PHE A 146 4.80 8.70 -6.66
N PHE A 147 4.55 9.79 -5.94
CA PHE A 147 3.61 10.85 -6.30
C PHE A 147 4.41 12.14 -6.47
N SER A 148 4.21 12.82 -7.59
CA SER A 148 4.94 14.07 -7.90
C SER A 148 4.09 15.01 -8.74
N HIS A 149 4.45 16.30 -8.73
CA HIS A 149 3.79 17.34 -9.51
C HIS A 149 2.30 17.50 -9.20
N PHE A 150 1.90 17.18 -7.97
CA PHE A 150 0.54 17.40 -7.49
C PHE A 150 0.51 18.44 -6.38
N LYS A 151 -0.54 19.27 -6.40
CA LYS A 151 -0.94 20.02 -5.21
C LYS A 151 -1.63 19.07 -4.24
N ILE A 152 -1.00 18.77 -3.10
CA ILE A 152 -1.59 17.93 -2.06
C ILE A 152 -2.58 18.77 -1.24
N ILE A 153 -3.86 18.40 -1.29
CA ILE A 153 -4.94 19.06 -0.56
C ILE A 153 -5.23 18.29 0.73
N SER A 154 -5.41 19.00 1.84
CA SER A 154 -5.87 18.41 3.10
C SER A 154 -7.33 17.98 2.99
N ASP A 155 -7.67 16.81 3.53
CA ASP A 155 -9.06 16.35 3.55
C ASP A 155 -9.92 17.15 4.54
N SER A 156 -11.15 17.47 4.14
CA SER A 156 -12.21 17.90 5.04
C SER A 156 -13.05 16.67 5.44
N ALA A 157 -13.27 16.49 6.74
CA ALA A 157 -14.19 15.60 7.51
C ALA A 157 -14.53 14.16 7.01
N ASN A 158 -14.64 13.88 5.71
CA ASN A 158 -15.08 12.60 5.14
C ASN A 158 -13.90 11.81 4.54
N LEU A 159 -13.03 11.31 5.41
CA LEU A 159 -11.81 10.56 5.05
C LEU A 159 -12.06 9.18 4.40
N ASN A 160 -13.27 8.62 4.55
CA ASN A 160 -13.55 7.21 4.20
C ASN A 160 -14.24 7.01 2.83
N ALA A 161 -14.68 8.08 2.17
CA ALA A 161 -15.36 7.96 0.89
C ALA A 161 -14.35 7.88 -0.26
N LYS A 162 -14.22 6.70 -0.88
CA LYS A 162 -13.40 6.50 -2.08
C LYS A 162 -13.85 7.45 -3.19
N SER A 163 -12.97 8.32 -3.66
CA SER A 163 -13.26 9.20 -4.79
C SER A 163 -13.11 8.49 -6.12
N LYS A 164 -13.78 9.01 -7.16
CA LYS A 164 -13.59 8.55 -8.54
C LYS A 164 -12.13 8.71 -9.00
N VAL A 165 -11.42 9.72 -8.51
CA VAL A 165 -10.00 9.96 -8.83
C VAL A 165 -9.15 8.83 -8.26
N ALA A 166 -9.32 8.53 -6.97
CA ALA A 166 -8.61 7.44 -6.30
C ALA A 166 -8.90 6.09 -6.97
N GLU A 167 -10.17 5.79 -7.28
CA GLU A 167 -10.59 4.56 -7.92
C GLU A 167 -9.95 4.37 -9.32
N ASN A 168 -9.94 5.43 -10.14
CA ASN A 168 -9.31 5.44 -11.45
C ASN A 168 -7.79 5.27 -11.35
N LEU A 169 -7.15 5.95 -10.41
CA LEU A 169 -5.72 5.83 -10.16
C LEU A 169 -5.35 4.43 -9.68
N SER A 170 -6.10 3.86 -8.76
CA SER A 170 -5.87 2.50 -8.27
C SER A 170 -5.92 1.48 -9.40
N ARG A 171 -6.92 1.57 -10.30
CA ARG A 171 -7.00 0.72 -11.49
C ARG A 171 -5.78 0.87 -12.39
N LYS A 172 -5.36 2.11 -12.67
CA LYS A 172 -4.16 2.39 -13.49
C LYS A 172 -2.90 1.82 -12.83
N ALA A 173 -2.74 2.02 -11.52
CA ALA A 173 -1.61 1.50 -10.76
C ALA A 173 -1.56 -0.02 -10.79
N VAL A 174 -2.66 -0.71 -10.50
CA VAL A 174 -2.74 -2.17 -10.54
C VAL A 174 -2.45 -2.71 -11.95
N ARG A 175 -3.04 -2.12 -13.00
CA ARG A 175 -2.75 -2.52 -14.39
C ARG A 175 -1.27 -2.33 -14.75
N ALA A 176 -0.67 -1.23 -14.32
CA ALA A 176 0.75 -0.99 -14.51
C ALA A 176 1.60 -2.05 -13.79
N LEU A 177 1.27 -2.42 -12.54
CA LEU A 177 1.98 -3.47 -11.82
C LEU A 177 1.91 -4.81 -12.55
N VAL A 178 0.72 -5.22 -13.00
CA VAL A 178 0.54 -6.45 -13.79
C VAL A 178 1.38 -6.42 -15.06
N SER A 179 1.36 -5.30 -15.78
CA SER A 179 2.12 -5.13 -17.03
C SER A 179 3.64 -5.15 -16.82
N ASN A 180 4.10 -4.86 -15.60
CA ASN A 180 5.51 -4.93 -15.20
C ASN A 180 5.89 -6.28 -14.54
N GLY A 181 5.05 -7.30 -14.65
CA GLY A 181 5.35 -8.64 -14.17
C GLY A 181 5.12 -8.84 -12.66
N ALA A 182 4.31 -8.00 -12.01
CA ALA A 182 3.91 -8.26 -10.63
C ALA A 182 3.12 -9.57 -10.54
N GLY A 183 3.62 -10.53 -9.76
CA GLY A 183 3.02 -11.85 -9.58
C GLY A 183 3.49 -12.92 -10.59
N SER A 184 4.49 -12.64 -11.43
CA SER A 184 5.08 -13.63 -12.35
C SER A 184 6.00 -14.65 -11.69
N SER A 185 6.23 -14.53 -10.38
CA SER A 185 7.08 -15.44 -9.60
C SER A 185 6.28 -16.57 -8.97
N SER A 186 6.89 -17.75 -8.88
CA SER A 186 6.33 -18.88 -8.14
C SER A 186 6.14 -18.56 -6.65
N PHE A 187 5.10 -19.14 -6.04
CA PHE A 187 4.83 -18.99 -4.62
C PHE A 187 5.95 -19.60 -3.78
N SER A 188 6.55 -18.80 -2.89
CA SER A 188 7.61 -19.23 -1.99
C SER A 188 7.13 -19.42 -0.54
N GLY A 189 5.83 -19.55 -0.32
CA GLY A 189 5.24 -19.60 1.03
C GLY A 189 4.85 -18.23 1.60
N PRO A 190 4.22 -18.21 2.78
CA PRO A 190 3.93 -16.97 3.50
C PRO A 190 5.21 -16.24 3.92
N THR A 191 5.24 -14.94 3.67
CA THR A 191 6.37 -14.03 3.94
C THR A 191 5.91 -12.77 4.67
N LYS A 192 6.83 -11.83 4.89
CA LYS A 192 6.57 -10.56 5.56
C LYS A 192 6.52 -9.44 4.54
N LEU A 193 5.52 -8.58 4.66
CA LEU A 193 5.45 -7.30 3.96
C LEU A 193 5.86 -6.19 4.92
N PHE A 194 6.87 -5.42 4.49
CA PHE A 194 7.37 -4.24 5.18
C PHE A 194 7.00 -2.99 4.38
N LEU A 195 6.61 -1.93 5.08
CA LEU A 195 6.34 -0.61 4.51
C LEU A 195 7.47 0.36 4.89
N LEU A 196 8.02 1.04 3.90
CA LEU A 196 8.95 2.13 4.07
C LEU A 196 8.41 3.40 3.40
N ILE A 197 8.79 4.54 3.96
CA ILE A 197 8.56 5.86 3.39
C ILE A 197 9.88 6.62 3.35
N LYS A 198 10.05 7.49 2.35
CA LYS A 198 11.19 8.39 2.27
C LYS A 198 10.73 9.78 2.69
N SER A 199 11.41 10.37 3.67
CA SER A 199 11.04 11.65 4.28
C SER A 199 12.30 12.40 4.74
N PRO A 200 12.27 13.75 4.84
CA PRO A 200 13.41 14.51 5.36
C PRO A 200 13.82 14.05 6.77
N CYS A 201 15.11 14.10 7.09
CA CYS A 201 15.64 13.79 8.43
C CYS A 201 15.01 14.65 9.55
N SER A 202 14.53 15.84 9.21
CA SER A 202 13.83 16.76 10.12
C SER A 202 12.43 16.30 10.50
N PHE A 203 11.93 15.23 9.90
CA PHE A 203 10.66 14.63 10.25
C PHE A 203 10.73 14.00 11.65
N LYS A 204 10.20 14.73 12.64
CA LYS A 204 10.30 14.41 14.08
C LYS A 204 9.23 13.44 14.60
N SER A 205 8.36 12.90 13.75
CA SER A 205 7.25 12.06 14.21
C SER A 205 6.77 11.14 13.10
N PRO A 206 6.88 9.82 13.24
CA PRO A 206 5.65 9.12 13.62
C PRO A 206 5.88 8.04 14.66
N LEU A 207 4.93 7.89 15.59
CA LEU A 207 4.86 6.81 16.60
C LEU A 207 5.19 5.42 16.01
N HIS A 208 4.85 5.22 14.74
CA HIS A 208 4.92 3.95 14.05
C HIS A 208 6.08 3.81 13.07
N PHE A 209 6.97 4.79 12.91
CA PHE A 209 8.11 4.64 11.99
C PHE A 209 9.46 4.84 12.65
N LEU A 210 10.44 4.06 12.19
CA LEU A 210 11.81 4.06 12.69
C LEU A 210 12.75 4.55 11.58
N PRO A 211 13.63 5.54 11.87
CA PRO A 211 14.59 6.02 10.88
C PRO A 211 15.60 4.92 10.53
N LYS A 212 16.00 4.89 9.26
CA LYS A 212 16.86 3.89 8.63
C LYS A 212 17.84 4.57 7.67
N ARG A 213 18.76 5.37 8.23
CA ARG A 213 19.70 6.22 7.47
C ARG A 213 20.53 5.43 6.45
N ASP A 214 21.07 4.29 6.87
CA ASP A 214 21.96 3.48 6.03
C ASP A 214 21.25 2.31 5.33
N PHE A 215 19.93 2.36 5.25
CA PHE A 215 19.19 1.24 4.69
C PHE A 215 19.42 1.10 3.20
N ARG A 216 19.88 -0.10 2.82
CA ARG A 216 20.00 -0.58 1.46
C ARG A 216 19.57 -2.04 1.42
N TYR A 217 18.68 -2.37 0.50
CA TYR A 217 18.35 -3.77 0.21
C TYR A 217 19.27 -4.32 -0.88
N ASN A 218 19.31 -5.65 -0.98
CA ASN A 218 20.14 -6.37 -1.95
C ASN A 218 19.85 -5.94 -3.40
N ARG A 219 20.91 -5.52 -4.13
CA ARG A 219 20.81 -5.07 -5.54
C ARG A 219 20.39 -6.15 -6.53
N LYS A 220 20.40 -7.43 -6.15
CA LYS A 220 19.91 -8.53 -7.00
C LYS A 220 18.41 -8.45 -7.27
N VAL A 221 17.66 -7.71 -6.44
CA VAL A 221 16.21 -7.57 -6.59
C VAL A 221 15.94 -6.33 -7.44
N VAL A 222 15.24 -6.52 -8.56
CA VAL A 222 14.82 -5.42 -9.42
C VAL A 222 13.48 -4.88 -8.91
N PRO A 223 13.40 -3.62 -8.46
CA PRO A 223 12.15 -3.02 -8.01
C PRO A 223 11.22 -2.71 -9.17
N ILE A 224 9.92 -2.97 -8.99
CA ILE A 224 8.87 -2.44 -9.86
C ILE A 224 8.54 -1.04 -9.37
N LYS A 225 8.77 -0.02 -10.21
CA LYS A 225 8.60 1.38 -9.82
C LYS A 225 7.46 2.03 -10.59
N LEU A 226 6.50 2.59 -9.85
CA LEU A 226 5.42 3.40 -10.40
C LEU A 226 5.66 4.87 -10.08
N HIS A 227 5.50 5.71 -11.10
CA HIS A 227 5.59 7.15 -10.95
C HIS A 227 4.28 7.79 -11.39
N ILE A 228 3.46 8.18 -10.42
CA ILE A 228 2.17 8.83 -10.64
C ILE A 228 2.42 10.33 -10.71
N LYS A 229 2.03 10.95 -11.82
CA LYS A 229 2.20 12.38 -12.07
C LYS A 229 0.99 13.00 -12.74
N TYR A 230 0.82 14.30 -12.51
CA TYR A 230 -0.13 15.11 -13.26
C TYR A 230 0.33 15.24 -14.72
N LYS A 231 -0.62 15.12 -15.66
CA LYS A 231 -0.42 15.41 -17.07
C LYS A 231 -0.54 16.92 -17.25
N VAL A 232 0.60 17.60 -17.24
CA VAL A 232 0.69 18.97 -17.75
C VAL A 232 0.36 18.87 -19.25
N GLY A 233 -0.69 19.55 -19.71
CA GLY A 233 -0.96 19.62 -21.14
C GLY A 233 0.23 20.27 -21.85
N ASP A 234 0.53 19.84 -23.08
CA ASP A 234 1.47 20.50 -24.01
C ASP A 234 0.91 21.87 -24.46
N GLN A 235 0.57 22.73 -23.50
CA GLN A 235 0.25 24.15 -23.71
C GLN A 235 1.39 25.00 -23.15
N THR A 236 2.61 24.71 -23.60
CA THR A 236 3.65 25.72 -23.73
C THR A 236 3.59 26.31 -25.14
N VAL A 237 2.47 26.93 -25.46
CA VAL A 237 2.41 27.90 -26.57
C VAL A 237 1.86 29.18 -25.98
N ASN A 238 2.73 30.20 -25.92
CA ASN A 238 2.48 31.58 -25.52
C ASN A 238 2.28 31.87 -24.02
N CYS A 239 3.38 31.84 -23.27
CA CYS A 239 3.68 32.86 -22.26
C CYS A 239 5.19 33.09 -22.18
N LEU A 240 5.81 33.39 -23.33
CA LEU A 240 7.14 34.00 -23.39
C LEU A 240 6.98 35.50 -23.61
N HIS A 241 6.68 36.23 -22.54
CA HIS A 241 7.13 37.61 -22.37
C HIS A 241 7.01 37.99 -20.89
N CYS A 242 8.07 37.67 -20.14
CA CYS A 242 8.45 38.41 -18.95
C CYS A 242 9.97 38.61 -19.05
N ASN A 243 10.38 39.87 -18.96
CA ASN A 243 11.72 40.38 -19.29
C ASN A 243 12.86 39.65 -18.55
N PRO A 244 14.03 39.48 -19.18
CA PRO A 244 15.23 39.02 -18.51
C PRO A 244 15.89 40.24 -17.88
N ASP A 245 15.78 40.40 -16.56
CA ASP A 245 16.77 41.11 -15.74
C ASP A 245 16.26 41.16 -14.30
N GLN A 246 16.81 40.29 -13.45
CA GLN A 246 17.40 40.62 -12.14
C GLN A 246 17.49 39.37 -11.25
N THR A 247 18.75 38.97 -11.05
CA THR A 247 19.29 38.40 -9.81
C THR A 247 18.85 36.96 -9.44
N ASN A 248 19.71 36.03 -9.82
CA ASN A 248 19.79 34.66 -9.32
C ASN A 248 19.52 34.55 -7.81
N PRO A 249 18.51 33.78 -7.35
CA PRO A 249 18.60 33.14 -6.05
C PRO A 249 19.39 31.85 -6.23
N SER A 250 20.72 31.95 -6.13
CA SER A 250 21.58 30.80 -5.97
C SER A 250 21.17 29.97 -4.75
N SER A 251 20.97 28.67 -4.98
CA SER A 251 21.20 27.56 -4.03
C SER A 251 20.42 27.52 -2.71
N SER A 252 19.10 27.30 -2.76
CA SER A 252 18.38 26.73 -1.58
C SER A 252 17.58 25.47 -1.88
N ALA A 253 17.32 25.13 -3.15
CA ALA A 253 16.59 23.93 -3.53
C ALA A 253 17.49 22.66 -3.56
N ASP A 254 18.78 22.81 -3.86
CA ASP A 254 19.71 21.68 -3.97
C ASP A 254 20.10 21.07 -2.60
N THR A 255 20.01 21.84 -1.52
CA THR A 255 20.36 21.36 -0.18
C THR A 255 19.25 20.47 0.42
N ALA A 256 17.98 20.67 0.04
CA ALA A 256 16.84 19.94 0.61
C ALA A 256 16.73 18.47 0.14
N VAL A 257 17.35 18.12 -0.99
CA VAL A 257 17.31 16.76 -1.56
C VAL A 257 18.27 15.80 -0.84
N ASN A 258 19.33 16.32 -0.21
CA ASN A 258 20.38 15.50 0.42
C ASN A 258 20.03 14.95 1.82
N ASP A 259 18.96 15.45 2.45
CA ASP A 259 18.58 15.06 3.82
C ASP A 259 17.47 14.01 3.87
N MET A 260 17.13 13.36 2.76
CA MET A 260 16.06 12.36 2.73
C MET A 260 16.54 10.99 3.22
N ILE A 261 15.89 10.44 4.23
CA ILE A 261 16.19 9.10 4.76
C ILE A 261 14.98 8.18 4.69
N TRP A 262 15.24 6.88 4.77
CA TRP A 262 14.19 5.88 4.90
C TRP A 262 13.64 5.84 6.31
N TYR A 263 12.33 5.69 6.42
CA TYR A 263 11.61 5.41 7.65
C TYR A 263 10.84 4.11 7.46
N GLN A 264 11.08 3.14 8.34
CA GLN A 264 10.43 1.83 8.31
C GLN A 264 9.23 1.81 9.25
N CYS A 265 8.06 1.40 8.75
CA CYS A 265 6.91 1.12 9.59
C CYS A 265 7.23 -0.03 10.57
N ARG A 266 6.84 0.15 11.84
CA ARG A 266 6.94 -0.86 12.91
C ARG A 266 5.98 -2.03 12.67
N HIS A 267 4.85 -1.76 12.01
CA HIS A 267 3.85 -2.77 11.71
C HIS A 267 4.26 -3.57 10.47
N ILE A 268 4.25 -4.88 10.61
CA ILE A 268 4.63 -5.83 9.57
C ILE A 268 3.44 -6.74 9.32
N VAL A 269 3.03 -6.86 8.07
CA VAL A 269 1.98 -7.79 7.67
C VAL A 269 2.63 -9.14 7.37
N ARG A 270 2.09 -10.22 7.96
CA ARG A 270 2.55 -11.59 7.68
C ARG A 270 1.48 -12.32 6.90
N GLY A 271 1.85 -12.91 5.77
CA GLY A 271 0.94 -13.71 4.97
C GLY A 271 0.37 -14.91 5.74
N LEU A 272 -0.80 -15.36 5.33
CA LEU A 272 -1.42 -16.57 5.85
C LEU A 272 -0.75 -17.80 5.23
N ALA A 273 -0.47 -18.79 6.06
CA ALA A 273 -0.07 -20.10 5.55
C ALA A 273 -1.30 -20.76 4.91
N VAL A 274 -1.33 -20.83 3.58
CA VAL A 274 -2.26 -21.69 2.87
C VAL A 274 -1.78 -23.12 3.09
N LYS A 275 -2.57 -23.92 3.82
CA LYS A 275 -2.37 -25.38 3.75
C LYS A 275 -2.82 -25.77 2.35
N SER A 276 -1.90 -26.26 1.54
CA SER A 276 -2.25 -26.98 0.32
C SER A 276 -3.26 -28.05 0.73
N GLN A 277 -4.52 -27.91 0.32
CA GLN A 277 -5.34 -29.11 0.23
C GLN A 277 -4.67 -29.93 -0.86
N GLU A 278 -4.10 -31.06 -0.49
CA GLU A 278 -3.68 -32.09 -1.43
C GLU A 278 -4.88 -32.34 -2.34
N THR A 279 -4.77 -31.89 -3.59
CA THR A 279 -5.64 -32.32 -4.66
C THR A 279 -5.35 -33.79 -4.88
N GLU A 280 -6.08 -34.65 -4.19
CA GLU A 280 -6.36 -36.00 -4.67
C GLU A 280 -7.24 -35.84 -5.92
N PHE A 281 -6.61 -35.93 -7.09
CA PHE A 281 -7.25 -36.30 -8.35
C PHE A 281 -6.66 -37.62 -8.82
#